data_AF-A0A8W8P062-F1
#
_entry.id   AF-A0A8W8P062-F1
#
_cell.length_a   1.000
_cell.length_b   1.000
_cell.length_c   1.000
_cell.angle_alpha   90.00
_cell.angle_beta   90.00
_cell.angle_gamma   90.00
#
_symmetry.space_group_name_H-M   'P 1'
#
loop_
_entity.id
_entity.type
_entity.pdbx_description
1 polymer ?
#
loop_
_entity_poly.entity_id
_entity_poly.type
_entity_poly.pdbx_seq_one_letter_code
_entity_poly.pdbx_strand_id
1 'polypeptide(L)'
;MNFLGCSPKGYFGSNCSIPCPDVNCQECHMESGICHVCKQGYKGQRCETDFINNIKFYSLLGAFCLSLTVIGILIGYNIMIRKRQLTQHQPYDHQESCDVNLPDVSRGYVNCEELRDMQMYDTAQ
;
A
#
# COMPACT_ATOMS: atom_id res chain seq x y z
N MET A 1 23.89 22.38 39.41
CA MET A 1 24.67 21.21 38.96
C MET A 1 25.64 21.72 37.89
N ASN A 2 26.93 21.78 38.20
CA ASN A 2 27.93 22.26 37.25
C ASN A 2 28.43 21.07 36.42
N PHE A 3 28.11 21.04 35.13
CA PHE A 3 28.72 20.12 34.17
C PHE A 3 30.17 20.58 33.91
N LEU A 4 31.10 20.19 34.79
CA LEU A 4 32.51 20.29 34.46
C LEU A 4 32.85 19.07 33.59
N GLY A 5 32.94 19.25 32.27
CA GLY A 5 33.46 18.24 31.36
C GLY A 5 34.99 18.18 31.40
N CYS A 6 35.57 17.04 31.02
CA CYS A 6 37.02 16.95 30.80
C CYS A 6 37.41 17.65 29.49
N SER A 7 38.57 18.32 29.50
CA SER A 7 39.23 18.84 28.30
C SER A 7 40.58 18.12 28.15
N PRO A 8 40.87 17.47 27.02
CA PRO A 8 40.09 17.41 25.78
C PRO A 8 38.81 16.57 25.90
N LYS A 9 37.83 16.87 25.04
CA LYS A 9 36.59 16.09 24.93
C LYS A 9 36.89 14.63 24.59
N GLY A 10 36.06 13.70 25.07
CA GLY A 10 36.24 12.27 24.82
C GLY A 10 36.94 11.50 25.94
N TYR A 11 37.16 12.13 27.10
CA TYR A 11 37.74 11.50 28.29
C TYR A 11 36.89 11.79 29.54
N PHE A 12 37.01 10.94 30.56
CA PHE A 12 36.36 11.05 31.85
C PHE A 12 37.25 10.50 32.98
N GLY A 13 36.74 10.52 34.21
CA GLY A 13 37.44 10.16 35.44
C GLY A 13 38.07 11.37 36.14
N SER A 14 38.48 11.17 37.40
CA SER A 14 39.04 12.23 38.26
C SER A 14 40.26 12.95 37.66
N ASN A 15 41.03 12.26 36.81
CA ASN A 15 42.21 12.79 36.13
C ASN A 15 42.02 12.93 34.61
N CYS A 16 40.79 12.84 34.09
CA CYS A 16 40.51 12.92 32.65
C CYS A 16 41.37 11.99 31.78
N SER A 17 41.69 10.79 32.29
CA SER A 17 42.61 9.85 31.63
C SER A 17 41.90 8.65 31.02
N ILE A 18 40.61 8.46 31.33
CA ILE A 18 39.84 7.30 30.85
C ILE A 18 39.08 7.74 29.59
N PRO A 19 39.31 7.13 28.41
CA PRO A 19 38.56 7.49 27.22
C PRO A 19 37.07 7.14 27.40
N CYS A 20 36.16 7.95 26.84
CA CYS A 20 34.74 7.64 26.86
C CYS A 20 34.51 6.23 26.26
N PRO A 21 33.64 5.42 26.87
CA PRO A 21 33.48 4.01 26.49
C PRO A 21 32.90 3.83 25.08
N ASP A 22 32.13 4.81 24.58
CA ASP A 22 31.45 4.73 23.31
C ASP A 22 32.20 5.51 22.21
N VAL A 23 32.55 4.82 21.14
CA VAL A 23 33.37 5.34 20.02
C VAL A 23 32.71 6.51 19.29
N ASN A 24 31.37 6.56 19.33
CA ASN A 24 30.55 7.62 18.73
C ASN A 24 30.18 8.72 19.71
N CYS A 25 30.68 8.65 20.96
CA CYS A 25 30.51 9.72 21.92
C CYS A 25 31.44 10.89 21.61
N GLN A 26 30.88 12.08 21.55
CA GLN A 26 31.64 13.32 21.43
C GLN A 26 31.96 13.91 22.80
N GLU A 27 31.05 13.79 23.76
CA GLU A 27 31.23 14.31 25.12
C GLU A 27 30.53 13.40 26.13
N CYS A 28 31.27 12.87 27.10
CA CYS A 28 30.74 12.04 28.18
C CYS A 28 30.86 12.73 29.54
N HIS A 29 30.01 12.31 30.49
CA HIS A 29 29.97 12.83 31.84
C HIS A 29 31.25 12.47 32.61
N MET A 30 31.84 13.45 33.32
CA MET A 30 33.16 13.32 33.95
C MET A 30 33.25 12.17 34.97
N GLU A 31 32.22 11.93 35.76
CA GLU A 31 32.27 10.88 36.80
C GLU A 31 31.73 9.53 36.32
N SER A 32 30.64 9.55 35.55
CA SER A 32 29.93 8.32 35.18
C SER A 32 30.35 7.75 33.83
N GLY A 33 31.05 8.52 32.99
CA GLY A 33 31.43 8.12 31.63
C GLY A 33 30.25 7.98 30.66
N ILE A 34 29.03 8.30 31.10
CA ILE A 34 27.83 8.21 30.26
C ILE A 34 27.89 9.29 29.19
N CYS A 35 27.62 8.91 27.95
CA CYS A 35 27.62 9.85 26.84
C CYS A 35 26.49 10.87 26.96
N HIS A 36 26.82 12.16 26.83
CA HIS A 36 25.86 13.26 26.83
C HIS A 36 25.63 13.81 25.42
N VAL A 37 26.71 13.87 24.62
CA VAL A 37 26.65 14.35 23.23
C VAL A 37 27.21 13.30 22.31
N CYS A 38 26.40 12.83 21.36
CA CYS A 38 26.83 11.94 20.30
C CYS A 38 27.43 12.73 19.13
N LYS A 39 28.34 12.07 18.39
CA LYS A 39 28.78 12.56 17.07
C LYS A 39 27.57 12.75 16.15
N GLN A 40 27.70 13.69 15.22
CA GLN A 40 26.66 13.99 14.26
C GLN A 40 26.21 12.72 13.51
N GLY A 41 24.91 12.46 13.55
CA GLY A 41 24.30 11.29 12.92
C GLY A 41 24.05 10.11 13.85
N TYR A 42 24.57 10.12 15.07
CA TYR A 42 24.33 9.07 16.06
C TYR A 42 23.33 9.50 17.14
N LYS A 43 22.55 8.54 17.64
CA LYS A 43 21.60 8.66 18.75
C LYS A 43 21.64 7.42 19.63
N GLY A 44 20.99 7.50 20.78
CA GLY A 44 20.95 6.46 21.81
C GLY A 44 21.77 6.85 23.03
N GLN A 45 21.57 6.14 24.14
CA GLN A 45 22.28 6.41 25.39
C GLN A 45 23.79 6.19 25.24
N ARG A 46 24.19 5.35 24.28
CA ARG A 46 25.57 4.98 23.98
C ARG A 46 25.98 5.34 22.55
N CYS A 47 25.22 6.22 21.90
CA CYS A 47 25.45 6.62 20.50
C CYS A 47 25.56 5.43 19.53
N GLU A 48 24.78 4.39 19.78
CA GLU A 48 24.80 3.12 19.06
C GLU A 48 24.01 3.15 17.74
N THR A 49 23.07 4.09 17.61
CA THR A 49 22.14 4.14 16.47
C THR A 49 22.54 5.23 15.49
N ASP A 50 22.86 4.85 14.25
CA ASP A 50 23.08 5.81 13.15
C ASP A 50 21.74 6.26 12.56
N PHE A 51 21.26 7.42 12.99
CA PHE A 51 19.97 7.95 12.56
C PHE A 51 20.00 8.47 11.12
N ILE A 52 21.12 8.98 10.62
CA ILE A 52 21.20 9.56 9.27
C ILE A 52 21.05 8.46 8.21
N ASN A 53 21.76 7.34 8.40
CA ASN A 53 21.68 6.22 7.46
C ASN A 53 20.30 5.56 7.48
N ASN A 54 19.68 5.45 8.66
CA ASN A 54 18.32 4.97 8.80
C ASN A 54 17.31 5.87 8.06
N ILE A 55 17.38 7.19 8.21
CA ILE A 55 16.49 8.12 7.47
C ILE A 55 16.61 7.92 5.97
N LYS A 56 17.83 7.80 5.44
CA LYS A 56 18.04 7.59 3.99
C LYS A 56 17.38 6.30 3.52
N PHE A 57 17.53 5.22 4.27
CA PHE A 57 16.90 3.94 3.96
C PHE A 57 15.36 4.04 3.95
N TYR A 58 14.76 4.61 5.00
CA TYR A 58 13.31 4.80 5.05
C TYR A 58 12.79 5.75 3.98
N SER A 59 13.56 6.77 3.62
CA SER A 59 13.20 7.69 2.53
C SER A 59 13.17 6.97 1.18
N LEU A 60 14.13 6.08 0.91
CA LEU A 60 14.15 5.29 -0.32
C LEU A 60 13.02 4.26 -0.35
N LEU A 61 12.82 3.52 0.75
CA LEU A 61 11.70 2.60 0.88
C LEU A 61 10.36 3.32 0.74
N GLY A 62 10.20 4.48 1.38
CA GLY A 62 9.01 5.30 1.30
C GLY A 62 8.71 5.74 -0.14
N ALA A 63 9.71 6.24 -0.86
CA ALA A 63 9.56 6.61 -2.27
C ALA A 63 9.16 5.42 -3.14
N PHE A 64 9.80 4.26 -2.92
CA PHE A 64 9.48 3.03 -3.64
C PHE A 64 8.06 2.56 -3.35
N CYS A 65 7.64 2.51 -2.08
CA CYS A 65 6.28 2.16 -1.68
C CYS A 65 5.26 3.11 -2.32
N LEU A 66 5.47 4.43 -2.24
CA LEU A 66 4.58 5.41 -2.87
C LEU A 66 4.49 5.20 -4.38
N SER A 67 5.63 4.98 -5.06
CA SER A 67 5.61 4.71 -6.50
C SER A 67 4.81 3.45 -6.87
N LEU A 68 4.96 2.36 -6.12
CA LEU A 68 4.23 1.12 -6.38
C LEU A 68 2.74 1.29 -6.12
N THR A 69 2.34 2.02 -5.08
CA THR A 69 0.93 2.31 -4.82
C THR A 69 0.31 3.14 -5.95
N VAL A 70 1.01 4.17 -6.43
CA VAL A 70 0.54 5.02 -7.54
C VAL A 70 0.43 4.18 -8.83
N ILE A 71 1.45 3.39 -9.17
CA ILE A 71 1.43 2.52 -10.34
C ILE A 71 0.26 1.52 -10.24
N GLY A 72 0.08 0.89 -9.08
CA GLY A 72 -1.04 -0.02 -8.81
C GLY A 72 -2.41 0.64 -8.99
N ILE A 73 -2.58 1.87 -8.50
CA ILE A 73 -3.80 2.65 -8.69
C ILE A 73 -4.01 2.97 -10.18
N LEU A 74 -2.98 3.40 -10.91
CA LEU A 74 -3.10 3.72 -12.33
C LEU A 74 -3.44 2.48 -13.18
N ILE A 75 -2.79 1.34 -12.91
CA ILE A 75 -3.09 0.07 -13.58
C ILE A 75 -4.50 -0.38 -13.23
N GLY A 76 -4.85 -0.41 -11.94
CA GLY A 76 -6.18 -0.77 -11.47
C GLY A 76 -7.28 0.12 -12.02
N TYR A 77 -7.02 1.43 -12.12
CA TYR A 77 -7.92 2.41 -12.72
C TYR A 77 -8.16 2.14 -14.21
N ASN A 78 -7.11 1.86 -14.98
CA ASN A 78 -7.24 1.48 -16.39
C ASN A 78 -8.01 0.16 -16.57
N ILE A 79 -7.72 -0.85 -15.76
CA ILE A 79 -8.44 -2.13 -15.77
C ILE A 79 -9.91 -1.91 -15.40
N MET A 80 -10.18 -1.09 -14.38
CA MET A 80 -11.54 -0.76 -13.96
C MET A 80 -12.31 -0.03 -15.06
N ILE A 81 -11.70 0.94 -15.76
CA ILE A 81 -12.32 1.61 -16.92
C ILE A 81 -12.58 0.62 -18.04
N ARG A 82 -11.61 -0.23 -18.39
CA ARG A 82 -11.78 -1.25 -19.43
C ARG A 82 -12.88 -2.25 -19.07
N LYS A 83 -12.96 -2.66 -17.81
CA LYS A 83 -14.04 -3.51 -17.29
C LYS A 83 -15.39 -2.79 -17.35
N ARG A 84 -15.46 -1.50 -17.01
CA ARG A 84 -16.67 -0.68 -17.19
C ARG A 84 -17.11 -0.67 -18.65
N GLN A 85 -16.18 -0.60 -19.61
CA GLN A 85 -16.52 -0.67 -21.03
C GLN A 85 -16.96 -2.06 -21.48
N LEU A 86 -16.37 -3.14 -20.97
CA LEU A 86 -16.83 -4.51 -21.20
C LEU A 86 -18.21 -4.77 -20.60
N THR A 87 -18.52 -4.19 -19.44
CA THR A 87 -19.85 -4.26 -18.83
C THR A 87 -20.85 -3.30 -19.51
N GLN A 88 -20.40 -2.23 -20.18
CA GLN A 88 -21.26 -1.36 -20.99
C GLN A 88 -21.54 -1.93 -22.40
N HIS A 89 -20.67 -2.77 -22.97
CA HIS A 89 -20.91 -3.43 -24.25
C HIS A 89 -21.94 -4.59 -24.17
N GLN A 90 -22.56 -4.81 -23.01
CA GLN A 90 -23.76 -5.64 -22.91
C GLN A 90 -24.80 -4.86 -22.12
N PRO A 91 -25.71 -4.14 -22.81
CA PRO A 91 -26.99 -4.76 -23.18
C PRO A 91 -27.57 -4.23 -24.51
N TYR A 92 -27.58 -5.04 -25.56
CA TYR A 92 -28.57 -4.93 -26.64
C TYR A 92 -28.82 -6.33 -27.19
N ASP A 93 -29.59 -7.12 -26.42
CA ASP A 93 -30.26 -8.25 -27.03
C ASP A 93 -31.46 -7.69 -27.79
N HIS A 94 -31.52 -7.97 -29.07
CA HIS A 94 -32.67 -7.67 -29.90
C HIS A 94 -33.84 -8.49 -29.34
N GLN A 95 -34.71 -7.86 -28.56
CA GLN A 95 -36.05 -8.40 -28.33
C GLN A 95 -36.75 -8.34 -29.70
N GLU A 96 -36.67 -9.43 -30.46
CA GLU A 96 -37.40 -9.60 -31.70
C GLU A 96 -38.88 -9.67 -31.37
N SER A 97 -39.59 -8.58 -31.67
CA SER A 97 -41.05 -8.48 -31.55
C SER A 97 -41.67 -9.40 -32.60
N CYS A 98 -42.25 -10.53 -32.18
CA CYS A 98 -43.14 -11.30 -33.04
C CYS A 98 -44.48 -10.55 -33.13
N ASP A 99 -44.73 -9.84 -34.22
CA ASP A 99 -46.04 -9.25 -34.51
C ASP A 99 -47.07 -10.37 -34.78
N VAL A 100 -47.82 -10.79 -33.75
CA VAL A 100 -49.00 -11.65 -33.91
C VAL A 100 -50.22 -10.88 -33.39
N ASN A 101 -51.13 -10.56 -34.30
CA ASN A 101 -52.44 -9.99 -33.97
C ASN A 101 -53.41 -11.13 -33.60
N LEU A 102 -53.76 -11.38 -32.31
CA LEU A 102 -55.09 -11.92 -31.88
C LEU A 102 -55.24 -12.09 -30.34
N PRO A 103 -56.45 -12.40 -29.81
CA PRO A 103 -57.21 -11.59 -28.86
C PRO A 103 -57.01 -11.99 -27.38
N ASP A 104 -57.51 -11.12 -26.52
CA ASP A 104 -57.58 -11.17 -25.06
C ASP A 104 -57.91 -12.55 -24.45
N VAL A 105 -56.91 -13.29 -23.94
CA VAL A 105 -57.05 -14.29 -22.84
C VAL A 105 -55.70 -14.53 -22.13
N SER A 106 -55.70 -14.27 -20.82
CA SER A 106 -54.81 -14.74 -19.73
C SER A 106 -53.28 -14.79 -19.90
N ARG A 107 -52.65 -13.95 -19.09
CA ARG A 107 -51.21 -13.81 -18.78
C ARG A 107 -50.56 -15.13 -18.31
N GLY A 108 -50.15 -15.97 -19.24
CA GLY A 108 -49.17 -17.05 -19.05
C GLY A 108 -47.91 -16.75 -19.87
N TYR A 109 -46.74 -16.79 -19.25
CA TYR A 109 -45.46 -16.55 -19.91
C TYR A 109 -45.09 -17.81 -20.70
N VAL A 110 -45.41 -17.86 -22.00
CA VAL A 110 -45.10 -19.01 -22.86
C VAL A 110 -43.77 -18.75 -23.58
N ASN A 111 -42.84 -19.70 -23.49
CA ASN A 111 -41.54 -19.63 -24.15
C ASN A 111 -41.65 -20.14 -25.61
N CYS A 112 -41.01 -19.48 -26.58
CA CYS A 112 -41.06 -19.85 -28.01
C CYS A 112 -40.53 -21.28 -28.29
N GLU A 113 -39.77 -21.84 -27.36
CA GLU A 113 -39.32 -23.23 -27.38
C GLU A 113 -40.47 -24.24 -27.21
N GLU A 114 -41.50 -23.95 -26.41
CA GLU A 114 -42.64 -24.86 -26.20
C GLU A 114 -43.60 -24.92 -27.42
N LEU A 115 -43.64 -23.88 -28.25
CA LEU A 115 -44.47 -23.90 -29.48
C LEU A 115 -43.87 -24.76 -30.59
N ARG A 116 -42.54 -24.94 -30.62
CA ARG A 116 -41.87 -25.67 -31.71
C ARG A 116 -42.09 -27.17 -31.64
N ASP A 117 -42.33 -27.71 -30.44
CA ASP A 117 -42.58 -29.13 -30.23
C ASP A 117 -44.04 -29.54 -30.52
N MET A 118 -45.00 -28.61 -30.50
CA MET A 118 -46.39 -28.90 -30.87
C MET A 118 -46.63 -28.94 -32.39
N GLN A 119 -45.82 -28.25 -33.20
CA GLN A 119 -45.99 -28.23 -34.66
C GLN A 119 -45.42 -29.46 -35.39
N MET A 120 -44.67 -30.33 -34.72
CA MET A 120 -44.14 -31.56 -35.33
C MET A 120 -45.14 -32.73 -35.37
N TYR A 121 -46.25 -32.68 -34.62
CA TYR A 121 -47.25 -33.77 -34.61
C TYR A 121 -48.35 -33.62 -35.67
N ASP A 122 -48.61 -32.40 -36.17
CA ASP A 122 -49.71 -32.13 -37.11
C ASP A 122 -49.34 -32.31 -38.60
N THR A 123 -48.07 -32.53 -38.93
CA THR A 123 -47.63 -32.72 -40.34
C THR A 123 -47.45 -34.19 -40.76
N ALA A 124 -47.99 -35.15 -39.99
CA ALA A 124 -47.88 -36.58 -40.27
C ALA A 124 -49.23 -37.27 -40.56
N GLN A 125 -50.24 -36.55 -41.05
CA GLN A 125 -51.49 -37.14 -41.56
C GLN A 125 -51.93 -36.57 -42.90
#